data_AF-A0A819TZB2-F1
#
_entry.id   AF-A0A819TZB2-F1
#
_cell.length_a   1.000
_cell.length_b   1.000
_cell.length_c   1.000
_cell.angle_alpha   90.00
_cell.angle_beta   90.00
_cell.angle_gamma   90.00
#
_symmetry.space_group_name_H-M   'P 1'
#
loop_
_entity.id
_entity.type
_entity.pdbx_description
1 polymer ?
#
loop_
_entity_poly.entity_id
_entity_poly.type
_entity_poly.pdbx_seq_one_letter_code
_entity_poly.pdbx_strand_id
1 'polypeptide(L)'
;MVWTVKQNCQHPHDHLSSDKSASIMLYTLEWTSQESSFYFILNKTLRSQDRKELLPWFLYLRLFIFALSKLPSMKHRIIYRGIKMNLSDEYQKDKIFVWWAFSSSTSSMEVLERFLGQNGSRTIFNIECD
;
A
#
# COMPACT_ATOMS: atom_id res chain seq x y z
N MET A 1 8.15 0.81 18.02
CA MET A 1 7.49 0.86 16.70
C MET A 1 6.16 0.10 16.66
N VAL A 2 6.12 -1.23 16.78
CA VAL A 2 4.84 -1.95 17.01
C VAL A 2 4.13 -1.40 18.26
N TRP A 3 4.90 -1.13 19.32
CA TRP A 3 4.39 -0.46 20.52
C TRP A 3 3.78 0.92 20.22
N THR A 4 4.46 1.75 19.42
CA THR A 4 3.98 3.08 18.99
C THR A 4 2.64 2.98 18.29
N VAL A 5 2.53 2.04 17.34
CA VAL A 5 1.29 1.81 16.61
C VAL A 5 0.16 1.33 17.54
N LYS A 6 0.46 0.42 18.48
CA LYS A 6 -0.51 -0.03 19.47
C LYS A 6 -1.00 1.08 20.39
N GLN A 7 -0.11 1.97 20.83
CA GLN A 7 -0.50 3.13 21.64
C GLN A 7 -1.44 4.07 20.88
N ASN A 8 -1.18 4.31 19.60
CA ASN A 8 -2.00 5.18 18.75
C ASN A 8 -3.34 4.55 18.32
N CYS A 9 -3.58 3.27 18.63
CA CYS A 9 -4.78 2.54 18.22
C CYS A 9 -5.60 2.01 19.41
N GLN A 10 -5.49 2.64 20.60
CA GLN A 10 -6.26 2.22 21.79
C GLN A 10 -7.76 2.50 21.65
N HIS A 11 -8.14 3.50 20.86
CA HIS A 11 -9.53 3.91 20.63
C HIS A 11 -9.87 3.87 19.14
N PRO A 12 -10.04 2.67 18.54
CA PRO A 12 -10.29 2.55 17.11
C PRO A 12 -11.71 3.01 16.71
N HIS A 13 -11.83 3.50 15.47
CA HIS A 13 -13.10 3.84 14.82
C HIS A 13 -13.50 2.78 13.79
N ASP A 14 -14.60 3.00 13.07
CA ASP A 14 -15.04 2.18 11.91
C ASP A 14 -15.24 0.68 12.26
N HIS A 15 -15.65 0.41 13.50
CA HIS A 15 -15.81 -0.95 14.04
C HIS A 15 -14.56 -1.84 13.92
N LEU A 16 -13.39 -1.22 13.82
CA LEU A 16 -12.11 -1.92 13.89
C LEU A 16 -11.76 -2.22 15.34
N SER A 17 -11.06 -3.33 15.56
CA SER A 17 -10.36 -3.57 16.82
C SER A 17 -9.02 -2.84 16.81
N SER A 18 -8.41 -2.67 17.98
CA SER A 18 -7.09 -2.06 18.12
C SER A 18 -6.06 -2.71 17.20
N ASP A 19 -6.01 -4.05 17.16
CA ASP A 19 -5.09 -4.79 16.29
C ASP A 19 -5.35 -4.57 14.79
N LYS A 20 -6.62 -4.40 14.37
CA LYS A 20 -6.95 -4.13 12.97
C LYS A 20 -6.49 -2.73 12.58
N SER A 21 -6.81 -1.70 13.36
CA SER A 21 -6.34 -0.34 13.13
C SER A 21 -4.80 -0.27 13.16
N ALA A 22 -4.18 -0.98 14.11
CA ALA A 22 -2.74 -1.09 14.21
C ALA A 22 -2.13 -1.75 12.97
N SER A 23 -2.74 -2.79 12.42
CA SER A 23 -2.23 -3.44 11.20
C SER A 23 -2.19 -2.49 10.01
N ILE A 24 -3.21 -1.60 9.88
CA ILE A 24 -3.28 -0.60 8.82
C ILE A 24 -2.23 0.49 9.04
N MET A 25 -2.18 1.05 10.25
CA MET A 25 -1.19 2.07 10.59
C MET A 25 0.23 1.54 10.42
N LEU A 26 0.52 0.29 10.79
CA LEU A 26 1.85 -0.30 10.60
C LEU A 26 2.27 -0.37 9.13
N TYR A 27 1.32 -0.61 8.22
CA TYR A 27 1.56 -0.59 6.77
C TYR A 27 1.74 0.83 6.23
N THR A 28 1.02 1.82 6.75
CA THR A 28 1.06 3.19 6.20
C THR A 28 2.06 4.12 6.88
N LEU A 29 2.59 3.74 8.03
CA LEU A 29 3.53 4.56 8.79
C LEU A 29 4.84 4.73 8.02
N GLU A 30 5.29 5.97 7.87
CA GLU A 30 6.61 6.27 7.31
C GLU A 30 7.72 5.95 8.31
N TRP A 31 8.80 5.35 7.83
CA TRP A 31 9.97 5.01 8.62
C TRP A 31 11.14 5.86 8.16
N THR A 32 12.09 6.13 9.06
CA THR A 32 13.29 6.93 8.77
C THR A 32 14.08 6.39 7.58
N SER A 33 14.13 5.07 7.42
CA SER A 33 14.64 4.43 6.20
C SER A 33 13.49 3.71 5.50
N GLN A 34 13.25 4.10 4.24
CA GLN A 34 12.18 3.54 3.42
C GLN A 34 12.43 2.04 3.14
N GLU A 35 13.68 1.65 2.89
CA GLU A 35 14.04 0.28 2.50
C GLU A 35 13.93 -0.72 3.65
N SER A 36 13.97 -0.23 4.89
CA SER A 36 13.70 -1.03 6.09
C SER A 36 12.27 -0.90 6.60
N SER A 37 11.43 -0.10 5.93
CA SER A 37 10.04 0.09 6.34
C SER A 37 9.21 -1.19 6.17
N PHE A 38 8.22 -1.36 7.04
CA PHE A 38 7.37 -2.55 7.04
C PHE A 38 6.68 -2.78 5.70
N TYR A 39 6.09 -1.73 5.11
CA TYR A 39 5.41 -1.85 3.82
C TYR A 39 6.37 -2.18 2.69
N PHE A 40 7.60 -1.64 2.73
CA PHE A 40 8.61 -1.92 1.70
C PHE A 40 9.02 -3.38 1.74
N ILE A 41 9.31 -3.91 2.93
CA ILE A 41 9.70 -5.31 3.12
C ILE A 41 8.54 -6.23 2.70
N LEU A 42 7.32 -5.98 3.18
CA LEU A 42 6.15 -6.77 2.81
C LEU A 42 5.90 -6.76 1.29
N ASN A 43 5.91 -5.59 0.66
CA ASN A 43 5.68 -5.48 -0.78
C ASN A 43 6.84 -6.04 -1.61
N LYS A 44 8.06 -6.07 -1.08
CA LYS A 44 9.18 -6.81 -1.68
C LYS A 44 8.90 -8.31 -1.62
N THR A 45 8.52 -8.84 -0.46
CA THR A 45 8.18 -10.26 -0.29
C THR A 45 6.99 -10.68 -1.16
N LEU A 46 5.95 -9.86 -1.28
CA LEU A 46 4.79 -10.14 -2.14
C LEU A 46 5.17 -10.22 -3.64
N ARG A 47 6.17 -9.43 -4.08
CA ARG A 47 6.71 -9.47 -5.44
C ARG A 47 7.65 -10.65 -5.69
N SER A 48 8.14 -11.30 -4.63
CA SER A 48 9.02 -12.46 -4.74
C SER A 48 8.31 -13.64 -5.41
N GLN A 49 9.03 -14.33 -6.29
CA GLN A 49 8.56 -15.58 -6.88
C GLN A 49 8.63 -16.76 -5.90
N ASP A 50 9.51 -16.68 -4.88
CA ASP A 50 9.55 -17.69 -3.83
C ASP A 50 8.40 -17.49 -2.83
N ARG A 51 7.37 -18.31 -2.98
CA ARG A 51 6.18 -18.24 -2.12
C ARG A 51 6.44 -18.69 -0.69
N LYS A 52 7.55 -19.36 -0.39
CA LYS A 52 7.92 -19.72 0.99
C LYS A 52 8.26 -18.49 1.82
N GLU A 53 8.76 -17.43 1.19
CA GLU A 53 9.05 -16.16 1.87
C GLU A 53 7.81 -15.50 2.45
N LEU A 54 6.60 -15.83 1.95
CA LEU A 54 5.34 -15.29 2.45
C LEU A 54 4.81 -15.99 3.71
N LEU A 55 5.29 -17.19 4.04
CA LEU A 55 4.79 -17.96 5.19
C LEU A 55 4.79 -17.16 6.51
N PRO A 56 5.86 -16.41 6.87
CA PRO A 56 5.87 -15.61 8.09
C PRO A 56 4.82 -14.47 8.11
N TRP A 57 4.31 -14.07 6.93
CA TRP A 57 3.40 -12.95 6.78
C TRP A 57 1.93 -13.35 6.87
N PHE A 58 1.59 -14.64 6.83
CA PHE A 58 0.19 -15.10 6.70
C PHE A 58 -0.74 -14.57 7.78
N LEU A 59 -0.32 -14.58 9.04
CA LEU A 59 -1.13 -14.05 10.15
C LEU A 59 -1.34 -12.54 10.03
N TYR A 60 -0.29 -11.81 9.65
CA TYR A 60 -0.39 -10.38 9.42
C TYR A 60 -1.29 -10.08 8.22
N LEU A 61 -1.10 -10.74 7.09
CA LEU A 61 -1.90 -10.58 5.87
C LEU A 61 -3.38 -10.86 6.13
N ARG A 62 -3.68 -11.93 6.88
CA ARG A 62 -5.06 -12.24 7.28
C ARG A 62 -5.68 -11.10 8.10
N LEU A 63 -4.96 -10.57 9.09
CA LEU A 63 -5.42 -9.46 9.92
C LEU A 63 -5.61 -8.18 9.10
N PHE A 64 -4.63 -7.83 8.28
CA PHE A 64 -4.59 -6.60 7.50
C PHE A 64 -5.65 -6.59 6.39
N ILE A 65 -5.76 -7.66 5.59
CA ILE A 65 -6.79 -7.79 4.56
C ILE A 65 -8.18 -7.77 5.20
N PHE A 66 -8.35 -8.45 6.34
CA PHE A 66 -9.63 -8.42 7.06
C PHE A 66 -9.94 -7.02 7.61
N ALA A 67 -8.95 -6.28 8.10
CA ALA A 67 -9.12 -4.89 8.51
C ALA A 67 -9.55 -3.99 7.35
N LEU A 68 -8.89 -4.09 6.18
CA LEU A 68 -9.26 -3.35 4.99
C LEU A 68 -10.69 -3.68 4.51
N SER A 69 -11.11 -4.94 4.62
CA SER A 69 -12.48 -5.36 4.24
C SER A 69 -13.60 -4.74 5.08
N LYS A 70 -13.27 -4.15 6.24
CA LYS A 70 -14.23 -3.44 7.09
C LYS A 70 -14.36 -1.96 6.77
N LEU A 71 -13.42 -1.40 6.01
CA LEU A 71 -13.47 0.00 5.60
C LEU A 71 -14.44 0.18 4.43
N PRO A 72 -15.06 1.37 4.31
CA PRO A 72 -15.88 1.69 3.15
C PRO A 72 -15.09 1.56 1.85
N SER A 73 -15.65 0.83 0.89
CA SER A 73 -15.11 0.78 -0.47
C SER A 73 -15.41 2.09 -1.19
N MET A 74 -14.39 2.69 -1.79
CA MET A 74 -14.56 3.85 -2.66
C MET A 74 -14.78 3.35 -4.09
N LYS A 75 -15.97 3.63 -4.63
CA LYS A 75 -16.40 3.26 -5.98
C LYS A 75 -16.57 4.51 -6.85
N HIS A 76 -16.55 4.31 -8.16
CA HIS A 76 -16.75 5.36 -9.17
C HIS A 76 -15.79 6.55 -8.97
N ARG A 77 -14.51 6.26 -8.77
CA ARG A 77 -13.50 7.30 -8.53
C ARG A 77 -12.20 6.97 -9.26
N ILE A 78 -11.58 8.03 -9.76
CA ILE A 78 -10.20 8.01 -10.23
C ILE A 78 -9.24 8.12 -9.04
N ILE A 79 -8.32 7.16 -8.94
CA ILE A 79 -7.19 7.20 -8.02
C ILE A 79 -5.88 7.25 -8.80
N TYR A 80 -4.88 7.87 -8.18
CA TYR A 80 -3.56 8.03 -8.74
C TYR A 80 -2.53 7.23 -7.96
N ARG A 81 -1.60 6.61 -8.69
CA ARG A 81 -0.43 5.94 -8.13
C ARG A 81 0.81 6.38 -8.87
N GLY A 82 1.85 6.75 -8.14
CA GLY A 82 3.10 7.22 -8.71
C GLY A 82 4.24 6.26 -8.42
N ILE A 83 5.11 6.08 -9.41
CA ILE A 83 6.36 5.32 -9.28
C ILE A 83 7.50 6.19 -9.82
N LYS A 84 8.59 6.30 -9.06
CA LYS A 84 9.81 7.07 -9.42
C LYS A 84 10.70 6.33 -10.41
N MET A 85 10.11 5.84 -11.50
CA MET A 85 10.81 5.22 -12.63
C MET A 85 9.95 5.33 -13.89
N ASN A 86 10.56 5.21 -15.07
CA ASN A 86 9.83 5.08 -16.32
C ASN A 86 9.43 3.61 -16.53
N LEU A 87 8.12 3.34 -16.64
CA LEU A 87 7.55 2.03 -16.90
C LEU A 87 6.84 1.93 -18.26
N SER A 88 7.01 2.91 -19.15
CA SER A 88 6.23 3.00 -20.39
C SER A 88 6.35 1.74 -21.26
N ASP A 89 7.52 1.10 -21.29
CA ASP A 89 7.77 -0.11 -22.08
C ASP A 89 7.11 -1.36 -21.47
N GLU A 90 6.82 -1.34 -20.17
CA GLU A 90 6.21 -2.46 -19.44
C GLU A 90 4.68 -2.45 -19.56
N TYR A 91 4.05 -1.29 -19.83
CA TYR A 91 2.59 -1.12 -19.86
C TYR A 91 2.08 -0.88 -21.27
N GLN A 92 1.99 -1.96 -22.04
CA GLN A 92 1.40 -1.93 -23.38
C GLN A 92 -0.13 -1.83 -23.33
N LYS A 93 -0.69 -1.14 -24.33
CA LYS A 93 -2.14 -1.02 -24.52
C LYS A 93 -2.80 -2.41 -24.63
N ASP A 94 -4.01 -2.53 -24.08
CA ASP A 94 -4.85 -3.72 -24.17
C ASP A 94 -4.25 -4.99 -23.52
N LYS A 95 -3.31 -4.81 -22.58
CA LYS A 95 -2.75 -5.88 -21.75
C LYS A 95 -3.28 -5.84 -20.33
N ILE A 96 -3.38 -7.03 -19.73
CA ILE A 96 -3.74 -7.21 -18.33
C ILE A 96 -2.46 -7.33 -17.51
N PHE A 97 -2.40 -6.59 -16.41
CA PHE A 97 -1.27 -6.59 -15.48
C PHE A 97 -1.75 -6.92 -14.07
N VAL A 98 -0.91 -7.63 -13.32
CA VAL A 98 -1.20 -8.01 -11.93
C VAL A 98 -0.14 -7.35 -11.04
N TRP A 99 -0.61 -6.55 -10.08
CA TRP A 99 0.24 -6.07 -8.99
C TRP A 99 0.19 -7.06 -7.84
N TRP A 100 1.27 -7.80 -7.66
CA TRP A 100 1.40 -8.78 -6.57
C TRP A 100 1.51 -8.14 -5.18
N ALA A 101 2.02 -6.91 -5.12
CA ALA A 101 2.11 -6.11 -3.90
C ALA A 101 0.84 -5.29 -3.67
N PHE A 102 0.66 -4.80 -2.43
CA PHE A 102 -0.38 -3.81 -2.15
C PHE A 102 -0.06 -2.49 -2.86
N SER A 103 -1.07 -1.90 -3.48
CA SER A 103 -0.96 -0.64 -4.22
C SER A 103 -1.51 0.52 -3.40
N SER A 104 -0.60 1.26 -2.75
CA SER A 104 -0.94 2.56 -2.18
C SER A 104 -1.23 3.58 -3.29
N SER A 105 -2.32 4.32 -3.13
CA SER A 105 -2.83 5.31 -4.09
C SER A 105 -3.46 6.49 -3.35
N THR A 106 -3.77 7.56 -4.09
CA THR A 106 -4.43 8.76 -3.57
C THR A 106 -5.43 9.28 -4.59
N SER A 107 -6.55 9.86 -4.14
CA SER A 107 -7.46 10.60 -5.03
C SER A 107 -7.06 12.06 -5.23
N SER A 108 -5.95 12.50 -4.64
CA SER A 108 -5.42 13.87 -4.78
C SER A 108 -4.10 13.85 -5.54
N MET A 109 -4.06 14.55 -6.67
CA MET A 109 -2.86 14.74 -7.47
C MET A 109 -1.80 15.53 -6.69
N GLU A 110 -2.21 16.53 -5.91
CA GLU A 110 -1.30 17.33 -5.07
C GLU A 110 -0.57 16.44 -4.05
N VAL A 111 -1.30 15.52 -3.41
CA VAL A 111 -0.69 14.54 -2.49
C VAL A 111 0.33 13.68 -3.25
N LEU A 112 -0.01 13.24 -4.46
CA LEU A 112 0.88 12.40 -5.25
C LEU A 112 2.19 13.12 -5.63
N GLU A 113 2.11 14.38 -6.05
CA GLU A 113 3.26 15.18 -6.44
C GLU A 113 4.25 15.36 -5.28
N ARG A 114 3.74 15.56 -4.05
CA ARG A 114 4.56 15.62 -2.83
C ARG A 114 5.35 14.32 -2.61
N PHE A 115 4.76 13.16 -2.88
CA PHE A 115 5.42 11.85 -2.74
C PHE A 115 6.44 11.56 -3.86
N LEU A 116 6.14 11.96 -5.09
CA LEU A 116 6.98 11.69 -6.25
C LEU A 116 8.26 12.55 -6.26
N GLY A 117 8.20 13.75 -5.68
CA GLY A 117 9.29 14.71 -5.77
C GLY A 117 9.43 15.28 -7.18
N GLN A 118 10.38 16.21 -7.35
CA GLN A 118 10.45 17.05 -8.57
C GLN A 118 11.40 16.51 -9.65
N ASN A 119 12.30 15.59 -9.31
CA ASN A 119 13.41 15.16 -10.18
C ASN A 119 13.31 13.68 -10.61
N GLY A 120 13.90 13.35 -11.76
CA GLY A 120 13.99 11.98 -12.29
C GLY A 120 12.75 11.53 -13.07
N SER A 121 12.87 10.48 -13.89
CA SER A 121 11.72 9.94 -14.63
C SER A 121 10.70 9.32 -13.68
N ARG A 122 9.41 9.47 -14.01
CA ARG A 122 8.31 8.93 -13.21
C ARG A 122 7.16 8.45 -14.09
N THR A 123 6.42 7.48 -13.58
CA THR A 123 5.17 6.99 -14.17
C THR A 123 4.04 7.25 -13.19
N ILE A 124 2.96 7.83 -13.70
CA ILE A 124 1.72 8.05 -12.96
C ILE A 124 0.65 7.17 -13.59
N PHE A 125 0.09 6.26 -12.78
CA PHE A 125 -1.10 5.50 -13.12
C PHE A 125 -2.32 6.31 -12.72
N ASN A 126 -3.21 6.52 -13.70
CA ASN A 126 -4.57 6.98 -13.48
C ASN A 126 -5.47 5.74 -13.56
N ILE A 127 -6.12 5.39 -12.45
CA ILE A 127 -6.85 4.13 -12.28
C ILE A 127 -8.30 4.48 -11.96
N GLU A 128 -9.21 4.03 -12.82
CA GLU A 128 -10.65 4.07 -12.57
C GLU A 128 -11.04 2.84 -11.72
N CYS A 129 -11.74 3.08 -10.61
CA CYS A 129 -12.26 2.03 -9.74
C CYS A 129 -13.79 2.00 -9.81
N ASP A 130 -14.34 0.87 -10.24
CA ASP A 130 -15.78 0.59 -10.35
C ASP A 130 -16.36 -0.06 -9.08
#